data_AF-K1S8C2-F1
#
_entry.id   AF-K1S8C2-F1
#
_cell.length_a   1.000
_cell.length_b   1.000
_cell.length_c   1.000
_cell.angle_alpha   90.00
_cell.angle_beta   90.00
_cell.angle_gamma   90.00
#
_symmetry.space_group_name_H-M   'P 1'
#
loop_
_entity.id
_entity.type
_entity.pdbx_description
1 polymer ?
#
loop_
_entity_poly.entity_id
_entity_poly.type
_entity_poly.pdbx_seq_one_letter_code
_entity_poly.pdbx_strand_id
1 'polypeptide(L)'
;MHEVVLKNWNDRVTNGDFVYLLGDMSLQGKNEDLIAFVARLKGRKVLIRGNHDDVSDYRYQQLFTEICDYKEIYDSVGKEKYGLVLSYYPIISPKGCRQLLLLTSN
;
A
#
# COMPACT_ATOMS: atom_id res chain seq x y z
N MET A 1 1.05 -14.37 14.42
CA MET A 1 0.42 -13.88 13.17
C MET A 1 1.33 -12.88 12.45
N HIS A 2 1.72 -11.78 13.11
CA HIS A 2 2.63 -10.77 12.55
C HIS A 2 3.95 -11.32 11.97
N GLU A 3 4.62 -12.25 12.65
CA GLU A 3 5.88 -12.83 12.15
C GLU A 3 5.72 -13.64 10.86
N VAL A 4 4.57 -14.29 10.65
CA VAL A 4 4.31 -15.04 9.40
C VAL A 4 4.09 -14.09 8.23
N VAL A 5 3.32 -13.01 8.45
CA VAL A 5 3.12 -11.95 7.43
C VAL A 5 4.45 -11.30 7.09
N LEU A 6 5.23 -10.94 8.09
CA LEU A 6 6.55 -10.35 7.91
C LEU A 6 7.48 -11.26 7.11
N LYS A 7 7.53 -12.54 7.45
CA LYS A 7 8.34 -13.53 6.73
C LYS A 7 7.91 -13.61 5.27
N ASN A 8 6.62 -13.86 5.01
CA ASN A 8 6.10 -14.02 3.66
C ASN A 8 6.32 -12.75 2.81
N TRP A 9 6.16 -11.57 3.42
CA TRP A 9 6.45 -10.30 2.78
C TRP A 9 7.94 -10.18 2.41
N ASN A 10 8.83 -10.37 3.39
CA ASN A 10 10.27 -10.17 3.22
C ASN A 10 10.97 -11.25 2.39
N ASP A 11 10.31 -12.39 2.17
CA ASP A 11 10.70 -13.44 1.24
C ASP A 11 10.36 -13.07 -0.22
N ARG A 12 9.35 -12.21 -0.45
CA ARG A 12 8.88 -11.81 -1.77
C ARG A 12 9.37 -10.44 -2.21
N VAL A 13 9.47 -9.50 -1.27
CA VAL A 13 9.75 -8.08 -1.50
C VAL A 13 11.18 -7.75 -1.10
N THR A 14 11.87 -7.01 -1.97
CA THR A 14 13.20 -6.46 -1.74
C THR A 14 13.13 -4.94 -1.52
N ASN A 15 14.20 -4.34 -1.00
CA ASN A 15 14.26 -2.89 -0.81
C ASN A 15 14.33 -2.07 -2.12
N GLY A 16 14.54 -2.74 -3.27
CA GLY A 16 14.45 -2.11 -4.59
C GLY A 16 13.02 -1.99 -5.11
N ASP A 17 12.08 -2.78 -4.58
CA ASP A 17 10.72 -2.85 -5.10
C ASP A 17 9.87 -1.68 -4.60
N PHE A 18 8.94 -1.23 -5.44
CA PHE A 18 7.85 -0.35 -5.03
C PHE A 18 6.66 -1.19 -4.59
N VAL A 19 6.11 -0.87 -3.42
CA VAL A 19 4.92 -1.53 -2.90
C VAL A 19 3.84 -0.52 -2.59
N TYR A 20 2.70 -0.66 -3.27
CA TYR A 20 1.54 0.18 -3.07
C TYR A 20 0.60 -0.47 -2.05
N LEU A 21 0.39 0.21 -0.93
CA LEU A 21 -0.48 -0.23 0.17
C LEU A 21 -1.82 0.48 0.03
N LEU A 22 -2.88 -0.27 -0.22
CA LEU A 22 -4.21 0.25 -0.54
C LEU A 22 -5.06 0.43 0.72
N GLY A 23 -4.56 1.27 1.62
CA GLY A 23 -5.26 1.75 2.81
C GLY A 23 -5.47 0.71 3.92
N ASP A 24 -6.03 1.19 5.03
CA ASP A 24 -6.36 0.46 6.25
C ASP A 24 -5.22 -0.43 6.75
N MET A 25 -4.02 0.14 6.77
CA MET A 25 -2.86 -0.47 7.39
C MET A 25 -2.92 -0.40 8.91
N SER A 26 -3.79 0.45 9.47
CA SER A 26 -3.95 0.58 10.91
C SER A 26 -4.48 -0.70 11.55
N LEU A 27 -3.63 -1.32 12.37
CA LEU A 27 -4.07 -2.31 13.33
C LEU A 27 -4.75 -1.56 14.48
N GLN A 28 -5.97 -1.95 14.85
CA GLN A 28 -6.62 -1.42 16.05
C GLN A 28 -5.72 -1.66 17.28
N GLY A 29 -4.97 -0.64 17.70
CA GLY A 29 -3.90 -0.78 18.68
C GLY A 29 -2.97 0.44 18.78
N LYS A 30 -1.99 0.36 19.67
CA LYS A 30 -1.02 1.44 19.94
C LYS A 30 -0.16 1.68 18.69
N ASN A 31 -0.07 2.94 18.28
CA ASN A 31 0.64 3.39 17.07
C ASN A 31 2.09 2.86 16.98
N GLU A 32 2.74 2.62 18.12
CA GLU A 32 4.14 2.15 18.18
C GLU A 32 4.35 0.72 17.62
N ASP A 33 3.46 -0.22 17.91
CA ASP A 33 3.61 -1.60 17.41
C ASP A 33 3.42 -1.66 15.90
N LEU A 34 2.51 -0.83 15.37
CA LEU A 34 2.28 -0.67 13.94
C LEU A 34 3.51 -0.05 13.27
N ILE A 35 4.05 1.05 13.81
CA ILE A 35 5.27 1.69 13.31
C ILE A 35 6.42 0.68 13.29
N ALA A 36 6.64 -0.05 14.38
CA ALA A 36 7.69 -1.07 14.47
C ALA A 36 7.48 -2.20 13.46
N PHE A 37 6.24 -2.64 13.24
CA PHE A 37 5.91 -3.66 12.26
C PHE A 37 6.18 -3.19 10.83
N VAL A 38 5.66 -2.02 10.45
CA VAL A 38 5.82 -1.46 9.10
C VAL A 38 7.28 -1.13 8.80
N ALA A 39 8.06 -0.70 9.79
CA ALA A 39 9.49 -0.46 9.66
C ALA A 39 10.28 -1.74 9.30
N ARG A 40 9.82 -2.92 9.72
CA ARG A 40 10.46 -4.21 9.42
C ARG A 40 10.12 -4.75 8.03
N LEU A 41 9.09 -4.23 7.37
CA LEU A 41 8.70 -4.65 6.03
C LEU A 41 9.69 -4.08 5.00
N LYS A 42 10.22 -4.93 4.12
CA LYS A 42 11.07 -4.50 3.00
C LYS A 42 10.28 -3.73 1.93
N GLY A 43 11.00 -2.96 1.12
CA GLY A 43 10.44 -2.25 -0.03
C GLY A 43 10.20 -0.76 0.20
N ARG A 44 10.14 -0.03 -0.92
CA ARG A 44 9.78 1.38 -1.01
C ARG A 44 8.26 1.47 -1.00
N LYS A 45 7.70 1.83 0.15
CA LYS A 45 6.26 1.74 0.39
C LYS A 45 5.58 3.06 0.01
N VAL A 46 4.47 2.95 -0.71
CA VAL A 46 3.57 4.06 -1.01
C VAL A 46 2.23 3.74 -0.37
N LEU A 47 1.77 4.60 0.54
CA LEU A 47 0.47 4.42 1.19
C LEU A 47 -0.61 5.20 0.44
N ILE A 48 -1.61 4.48 -0.05
CA ILE A 48 -2.86 5.06 -0.52
C ILE A 48 -3.79 5.09 0.69
N ARG A 49 -3.99 6.26 1.28
CA ARG A 49 -4.62 6.42 2.60
C ARG A 49 -6.07 5.89 2.60
N GLY A 50 -6.36 4.98 3.51
CA GLY A 50 -7.71 4.54 3.84
C GLY A 50 -8.37 5.41 4.90
N ASN A 51 -9.66 5.17 5.17
CA ASN A 51 -10.41 5.98 6.14
C ASN A 51 -9.90 5.81 7.57
N HIS A 52 -9.29 4.66 7.87
CA HIS A 52 -8.81 4.32 9.20
C HIS A 52 -7.31 4.56 9.39
N ASP A 53 -6.61 5.05 8.39
CA ASP A 53 -5.18 5.34 8.49
C ASP A 53 -4.93 6.71 9.14
N ASP A 54 -4.59 6.68 10.43
CA ASP A 54 -4.08 7.86 11.13
C ASP A 54 -2.60 8.08 10.78
N VAL A 55 -2.36 9.05 9.89
CA VAL A 55 -1.02 9.47 9.46
C VAL A 55 -0.48 10.68 10.22
N SER A 56 -1.03 11.01 11.39
CA SER A 56 -0.56 12.16 12.18
C SER A 56 0.86 11.98 12.76
N ASP A 57 1.29 10.75 13.03
CA ASP A 57 2.62 10.47 13.57
C ASP A 57 3.70 10.60 12.48
N TYR A 58 4.61 11.55 12.66
CA TYR A 58 5.71 11.79 11.73
C TYR A 58 6.62 10.56 11.56
N ARG A 59 6.84 9.77 12.62
CA ARG A 59 7.66 8.54 12.54
C ARG A 59 7.03 7.53 11.61
N TYR A 60 5.69 7.44 11.61
CA TYR A 60 4.94 6.59 10.70
C TYR A 60 5.06 7.09 9.27
N GLN A 61 4.91 8.41 9.04
CA GLN A 61 5.05 9.00 7.71
C GLN A 61 6.41 8.72 7.07
N GLN A 62 7.50 8.77 7.84
CA GLN A 62 8.87 8.51 7.35
C GLN A 62 9.09 7.06 6.87
N LEU A 63 8.21 6.12 7.19
CA LEU A 63 8.29 4.74 6.70
C LEU A 63 7.82 4.59 5.25
N PHE A 64 7.15 5.61 4.72
CA PHE A 64 6.62 5.63 3.36
C PHE A 64 7.41 6.62 2.50
N THR A 65 7.65 6.24 1.26
CA THR A 65 8.21 7.14 0.25
C THR A 65 7.18 8.19 -0.19
N GLU A 66 5.90 7.83 -0.15
CA GLU A 66 4.80 8.70 -0.51
C GLU A 66 3.53 8.26 0.23
N ILE A 67 2.72 9.23 0.65
CA ILE A 67 1.38 9.03 1.20
C ILE A 67 0.43 9.90 0.36
N CYS A 68 -0.57 9.28 -0.24
CA CYS A 68 -1.54 9.95 -1.11
C CYS A 68 -2.94 9.36 -0.93
N ASP A 69 -4.00 10.09 -1.29
CA ASP A 69 -5.37 9.54 -1.26
C ASP A 69 -5.71 8.75 -2.53
N TYR A 70 -4.95 8.98 -3.59
CA TYR A 70 -5.21 8.47 -4.92
C TYR A 70 -3.92 8.44 -5.74
N LYS A 71 -3.73 7.40 -6.55
CA LYS A 71 -2.58 7.34 -7.47
C LYS A 71 -2.94 6.65 -8.77
N GLU A 72 -2.51 7.23 -9.88
CA GLU A 72 -2.48 6.57 -11.19
C GLU A 72 -1.07 6.12 -11.49
N ILE A 73 -0.92 4.86 -11.90
CA ILE A 73 0.35 4.34 -12.37
C ILE A 73 0.16 3.76 -13.78
N TYR A 74 1.21 3.88 -14.59
CA TYR A 74 1.22 3.35 -15.94
C TYR A 74 2.34 2.33 -16.01
N ASP A 75 1.99 1.09 -16.30
CA ASP A 75 2.93 -0.01 -16.40
C ASP A 75 2.78 -0.74 -17.74
N SER A 76 3.82 -1.45 -18.17
CA SER A 76 3.83 -2.18 -19.43
C SER A 76 4.13 -3.64 -19.17
N VAL A 77 3.18 -4.52 -19.50
CA VAL A 77 3.38 -5.97 -19.41
C VAL A 77 3.54 -6.51 -20.82
N GLY A 78 4.77 -6.84 -21.20
CA GLY A 78 5.11 -7.22 -22.57
C GLY A 78 5.04 -6.03 -23.52
N LYS A 79 4.14 -6.09 -24.52
CA LYS A 79 3.92 -4.99 -25.49
C LYS A 79 2.73 -4.09 -25.14
N GLU A 80 1.92 -4.51 -24.17
CA GLU A 80 0.68 -3.82 -23.80
C GLU A 80 0.95 -2.83 -22.66
N LYS A 81 0.33 -1.65 -22.75
CA LYS A 81 0.39 -0.60 -21.73
C LYS A 81 -0.89 -0.60 -20.91
N TYR A 82 -0.74 -0.60 -19.59
CA TYR A 82 -1.81 -0.61 -18.63
C TYR A 82 -1.76 0.66 -17.79
N GLY A 83 -2.87 1.39 -17.75
CA GLY A 83 -3.11 2.39 -16.71
C GLY A 83 -3.84 1.73 -15.55
N LEU A 84 -3.28 1.85 -14.36
CA LEU A 84 -3.85 1.35 -13.11
C LEU A 84 -4.22 2.54 -12.23
N VAL A 85 -5.42 2.44 -11.65
CA VAL A 85 -5.94 3.42 -10.69
C VAL A 85 -5.92 2.77 -9.31
N LEU A 86 -5.20 3.41 -8.38
CA LEU A 86 -5.02 2.95 -7.01
C LEU A 86 -5.79 3.87 -6.07
N SER A 87 -6.76 3.30 -5.38
CA SER A 87 -7.62 3.98 -4.42
C SER A 87 -8.09 2.99 -3.37
N TYR A 88 -8.19 3.43 -2.12
CA TYR A 88 -8.84 2.67 -1.07
C TYR A 88 -10.35 2.55 -1.32
N TYR A 89 -10.97 3.61 -1.84
CA TYR A 89 -12.39 3.58 -2.20
C TYR A 89 -12.62 2.99 -3.60
N PRO A 90 -13.74 2.28 -3.83
CA PRO A 90 -14.13 1.86 -5.16
C PRO A 90 -14.29 3.07 -6.07
N ILE A 91 -13.59 3.08 -7.20
CA ILE A 91 -13.75 4.11 -8.23
C ILE A 91 -14.44 3.47 -9.42
N ILE A 92 -15.61 4.01 -9.77
CA ILE A 92 -16.24 3.73 -11.05
C ILE A 92 -15.47 4.55 -12.10
N SER A 93 -14.54 3.92 -12.80
CA SER A 93 -13.80 4.57 -13.88
C SER A 93 -14.69 4.70 -15.13
N PRO A 94 -14.96 5.92 -15.64
CA PRO A 94 -15.70 6.11 -16.90
C PRO A 94 -14.88 5.72 -18.14
N LYS A 95 -13.58 5.41 -17.99
CA LYS A 95 -12.62 5.25 -19.09
C LYS A 95 -11.90 3.92 -19.01
N GLY A 96 -12.52 2.85 -19.48
CA GLY A 96 -11.84 1.62 -19.95
C GLY A 96 -10.77 0.99 -19.06
N CYS A 97 -10.68 1.35 -17.77
CA CYS A 97 -9.67 0.87 -16.84
C CYS A 97 -10.07 -0.55 -16.44
N ARG A 98 -9.29 -1.53 -16.87
CA ARG A 98 -9.64 -2.95 -16.75
C ARG A 98 -9.18 -3.62 -15.46
N GLN A 99 -8.56 -2.90 -14.52
CA GLN A 99 -8.13 -3.54 -13.28
C GLN A 99 -8.11 -2.57 -12.09
N LEU A 100 -9.07 -2.78 -11.20
CA LEU A 100 -9.13 -2.22 -9.85
C LEU A 100 -8.55 -3.31 -8.92
N LEU A 101 -7.37 -3.09 -8.35
CA LEU A 101 -6.83 -4.01 -7.35
C LEU A 101 -7.57 -3.73 -6.04
N LEU A 102 -8.48 -4.62 -5.65
CA LEU A 102 -9.21 -4.56 -4.38
C LEU A 102 -8.56 -5.55 -3.41
N LEU A 103 -8.05 -5.04 -2.29
CA LEU A 103 -7.80 -5.87 -1.10
C LEU A 103 -8.76 -5.40 -0.02
N THR A 104 -9.99 -5.91 -0.03
CA THR A 104 -10.90 -5.76 1.09
C THR A 104 -10.55 -6.84 2.12
N SER A 105 -9.97 -6.45 3.25
CA SER A 105 -9.86 -7.35 4.40
C SER A 105 -11.24 -7.45 5.07
N ASN A 106 -11.77 -8.67 5.15
CA ASN A 106 -12.90 -9.03 6.01
C ASN A 106 -12.44 -9.15 7.47
#